data_AF-A0A5C5YRL0-F1
#
_entry.id   AF-A0A5C5YRL0-F1
#
_cell.length_a   1.000
_cell.length_b   1.000
_cell.length_c   1.000
_cell.angle_alpha   90.00
_cell.angle_beta   90.00
_cell.angle_gamma   90.00
#
_symmetry.space_group_name_H-M   'P 1'
#
loop_
_entity.id
_entity.type
_entity.pdbx_description
1 polymer ?
#
loop_
_entity_poly.entity_id
_entity_poly.type
_entity_poly.pdbx_seq_one_letter_code
_entity_poly.pdbx_strand_id
1 'polypeptide(L)'
;MVESSVNFELADSSRFGMLERVFDALRDAKSDDAIDADDESWRSYFDDDALSHFWNPTPEELADWTRRWEATPVEKRFTDPTLETPWDFQSMIDAFHNGEYNLLRVIRTSEKTGALRFEALAYPYGGTGCMHALVECFGGIVTGENDT
;
A
#
# COMPACT_ATOMS: atom_id res chain seq x y z
N MET A 1 -23.69 2.92 -2.01
CA MET A 1 -22.33 2.60 -1.58
C MET A 1 -21.74 3.85 -0.92
N VAL A 2 -20.93 3.68 0.12
CA VAL A 2 -20.41 4.77 0.96
C VAL A 2 -18.95 5.00 0.58
N GLU A 3 -18.57 6.26 0.40
CA GLU A 3 -17.19 6.62 0.10
C GLU A 3 -16.36 6.55 1.39
N SER A 4 -15.35 5.70 1.36
CA SER A 4 -14.35 5.53 2.41
C SER A 4 -13.12 6.39 2.15
N SER A 5 -12.28 6.55 3.18
CA SER A 5 -11.05 7.35 3.07
C SER A 5 -9.92 6.91 3.98
N VAL A 6 -8.70 7.01 3.46
CA VAL A 6 -7.45 7.04 4.25
C VAL A 6 -6.90 8.46 4.21
N ASN A 7 -6.94 9.17 5.34
CA ASN A 7 -6.47 10.55 5.45
C ASN A 7 -4.98 10.57 5.82
N PHE A 8 -4.21 11.47 5.22
CA PHE A 8 -2.77 11.51 5.42
C PHE A 8 -2.21 12.93 5.50
N GLU A 9 -1.01 13.02 6.03
CA GLU A 9 -0.14 14.19 5.98
C GLU A 9 1.21 13.81 5.37
N LEU A 10 1.70 14.59 4.40
CA LEU A 10 3.03 14.44 3.82
C LEU A 10 4.02 15.38 4.50
N ALA A 11 5.20 14.86 4.86
CA ALA A 11 6.28 15.68 5.38
C ALA A 11 6.74 16.73 4.35
N ASP A 12 6.88 16.29 3.09
CA ASP A 12 7.24 17.10 1.93
C ASP A 12 6.04 17.24 0.97
N SER A 13 5.51 18.46 0.82
CA SER A 13 4.39 18.76 -0.06
C SER A 13 4.73 18.58 -1.55
N SER A 14 6.01 18.55 -1.91
CA SER A 14 6.46 18.30 -3.29
C SER A 14 6.15 16.86 -3.75
N ARG A 15 6.06 15.91 -2.82
CA ARG A 15 5.76 14.50 -3.07
C ARG A 15 4.31 14.23 -3.43
N PHE A 16 3.40 15.17 -3.15
CA PHE A 16 1.96 15.00 -3.36
C PHE A 16 1.63 14.63 -4.80
N GLY A 17 2.26 15.29 -5.78
CA GLY A 17 2.01 15.01 -7.20
C GLY A 17 2.52 13.65 -7.68
N MET A 18 3.52 13.07 -6.99
CA MET A 18 3.97 11.70 -7.28
C MET A 18 2.96 10.69 -6.76
N LEU A 19 2.52 10.85 -5.50
CA LEU A 19 1.51 10.02 -4.87
C LEU A 19 0.19 10.04 -5.67
N GLU A 20 -0.28 11.22 -6.09
CA GLU A 20 -1.49 11.36 -6.91
C GLU A 20 -1.35 10.62 -8.25
N ARG A 21 -0.21 10.76 -8.94
CA ARG A 21 0.05 10.07 -10.21
C ARG A 21 0.03 8.55 -10.06
N VAL A 22 0.66 8.02 -9.01
CA VAL A 22 0.69 6.58 -8.75
C VAL A 22 -0.73 6.08 -8.45
N PHE A 23 -1.46 6.78 -7.59
CA PHE A 23 -2.82 6.40 -7.22
C PHE A 23 -3.77 6.43 -8.42
N ASP A 24 -3.65 7.44 -9.30
CA ASP A 24 -4.42 7.50 -10.54
C ASP A 24 -4.08 6.34 -11.48
N ALA A 25 -2.79 6.01 -11.64
CA ALA A 25 -2.38 4.86 -12.46
C ALA A 25 -2.92 3.53 -11.91
N LEU A 26 -2.87 3.33 -10.59
CA LEU A 26 -3.45 2.17 -9.91
C LEU A 26 -4.97 2.13 -10.07
N ARG A 27 -5.65 3.27 -9.94
CA ARG A 27 -7.11 3.36 -10.16
C ARG A 27 -7.47 2.91 -11.56
N ASP A 28 -6.83 3.50 -12.56
CA ASP A 28 -7.16 3.26 -13.96
C ASP A 28 -6.88 1.79 -14.32
N ALA A 29 -5.72 1.25 -13.92
CA ALA A 29 -5.39 -0.15 -14.10
C ALA A 29 -6.35 -1.10 -13.35
N LYS A 30 -6.76 -0.77 -12.12
CA LYS A 30 -7.72 -1.58 -11.36
C LYS A 30 -9.09 -1.62 -12.02
N SER A 31 -9.55 -0.49 -12.55
CA SER A 31 -10.83 -0.40 -13.26
C SER A 31 -10.85 -1.26 -14.53
N ASP A 32 -9.69 -1.46 -15.15
CA ASP A 32 -9.51 -2.24 -16.36
C ASP A 32 -9.08 -3.70 -16.08
N ASP A 33 -9.01 -4.11 -14.80
CA ASP A 33 -8.50 -5.43 -14.36
C ASP A 33 -7.10 -5.74 -14.91
N ALA A 34 -6.24 -4.72 -14.91
CA ALA A 34 -4.94 -4.69 -15.59
C ALA A 34 -3.73 -4.53 -14.63
N ILE A 35 -3.93 -4.64 -13.32
CA ILE A 35 -2.80 -4.63 -12.37
C ILE A 35 -2.14 -6.00 -12.40
N ASP A 36 -0.90 -6.05 -12.87
CA ASP A 36 0.01 -7.18 -12.70
C ASP A 36 1.06 -6.83 -11.64
N ALA A 37 1.08 -7.56 -10.52
CA ALA A 37 2.02 -7.31 -9.43
C ALA A 37 3.46 -7.70 -9.77
N ASP A 38 3.65 -8.60 -10.75
CA ASP A 38 4.97 -9.00 -11.24
C ASP A 38 5.51 -8.03 -12.32
N ASP A 39 4.71 -7.05 -12.75
CA ASP A 39 5.15 -6.04 -13.72
C ASP A 39 6.08 -5.01 -13.06
N GLU A 40 7.37 -5.18 -13.29
CA GLU A 40 8.44 -4.26 -12.88
C GLU A 40 8.23 -2.81 -13.38
N SER A 41 7.39 -2.58 -14.41
CA SER A 41 7.08 -1.24 -14.91
C SER A 41 6.44 -0.35 -13.83
N TRP A 42 5.76 -0.92 -12.84
CA TRP A 42 5.21 -0.18 -11.71
C TRP A 42 6.27 0.60 -10.94
N ARG A 43 7.50 0.08 -10.84
CA ARG A 43 8.61 0.77 -10.16
C ARG A 43 8.95 2.11 -10.78
N SER A 44 8.68 2.31 -12.08
CA SER A 44 8.97 3.57 -12.78
C SER A 44 8.11 4.75 -12.31
N TYR A 45 7.02 4.49 -11.59
CA TYR A 45 6.19 5.52 -10.96
C TYR A 45 6.79 6.05 -9.65
N PHE A 46 7.80 5.37 -9.10
CA PHE A 46 8.44 5.67 -7.83
C PHE A 46 9.88 6.10 -8.08
N ASP A 47 10.39 7.00 -7.25
CA ASP A 47 11.82 7.31 -7.23
C ASP A 47 12.56 6.42 -6.22
N ASP A 48 13.89 6.48 -6.26
CA ASP A 48 14.74 5.64 -5.40
C ASP A 48 14.46 5.85 -3.90
N ASP A 49 14.11 7.08 -3.50
CA ASP A 49 13.74 7.41 -2.13
C ASP A 49 12.48 6.65 -1.72
N ALA A 50 11.41 6.72 -2.52
CA ALA A 50 10.18 5.99 -2.24
C ALA A 50 10.36 4.47 -2.27
N LEU A 51 11.16 3.96 -3.22
CA LEU A 51 11.46 2.53 -3.29
C LEU A 51 12.26 2.03 -2.08
N SER A 52 13.06 2.90 -1.45
CA SER A 52 13.87 2.54 -0.28
C SER A 52 13.05 2.30 1.00
N HIS A 53 11.78 2.73 1.03
CA HIS A 53 10.87 2.49 2.15
C HIS A 53 10.36 1.05 2.23
N PHE A 54 10.35 0.34 1.10
CA PHE A 54 9.84 -1.02 1.06
C PHE A 54 10.85 -2.01 1.62
N TRP A 55 10.34 -3.08 2.22
CA TRP A 55 11.16 -4.17 2.70
C TRP A 55 11.92 -4.81 1.55
N ASN A 56 13.25 -4.71 1.62
CA ASN A 56 14.18 -5.32 0.68
C ASN A 56 15.26 -6.05 1.49
N PRO A 57 14.96 -7.22 2.04
CA PRO A 57 15.86 -7.92 2.95
C PRO A 57 17.13 -8.36 2.24
N THR A 58 18.23 -8.36 2.97
CA THR A 58 19.43 -9.08 2.56
C THR A 58 19.15 -10.59 2.51
N PRO A 59 19.94 -11.38 1.77
CA PRO A 59 19.79 -12.84 1.75
C PRO A 59 19.85 -13.49 3.14
N GLU A 60 20.61 -12.91 4.08
CA GLU A 60 20.69 -13.40 5.46
C GLU A 60 19.41 -13.11 6.24
N GLU A 61 18.87 -11.89 6.14
CA GLU A 61 17.60 -11.52 6.78
C GLU A 61 16.43 -12.33 6.23
N LEU A 62 16.41 -12.56 4.91
CA LEU A 62 15.41 -13.41 4.27
C LEU A 62 15.53 -14.85 4.76
N ALA A 63 16.75 -15.40 4.82
CA ALA A 63 16.96 -16.75 5.32
C ALA A 63 16.55 -16.92 6.79
N ASP A 64 16.83 -15.93 7.64
CA ASP A 64 16.37 -15.94 9.02
C ASP A 64 14.84 -15.87 9.12
N TRP A 65 14.20 -14.99 8.35
CA TRP A 65 12.74 -14.92 8.28
C TRP A 65 12.12 -16.24 7.80
N THR A 66 12.64 -16.83 6.73
CA THR A 66 12.17 -18.13 6.21
C THR A 66 12.30 -19.23 7.27
N ARG A 67 13.43 -19.27 7.98
CA ARG A 67 13.65 -20.23 9.08
C ARG A 67 12.61 -20.06 10.18
N ARG A 68 12.30 -18.82 10.58
CA ARG A 68 11.25 -18.53 11.58
C ARG A 68 9.87 -18.94 11.07
N TRP A 69 9.53 -18.60 9.83
CA TRP A 69 8.27 -18.96 9.19
C TRP A 69 8.05 -20.48 9.17
N GLU A 70 9.06 -21.24 8.73
CA GLU A 70 9.00 -22.70 8.68
C GLU A 70 8.86 -23.33 10.07
N ALA A 71 9.51 -22.76 11.08
CA ALA A 71 9.44 -23.22 12.47
C ALA A 71 8.12 -22.88 13.17
N THR A 72 7.44 -21.82 12.77
CA THR A 72 6.14 -21.43 13.34
C THR A 72 5.02 -22.34 12.83
N PRO A 73 4.17 -22.91 13.72
CA PRO A 73 3.02 -23.72 13.31
C PRO A 73 2.11 -22.97 12.34
N VAL A 74 1.60 -23.67 11.31
CA VAL A 74 0.83 -23.08 10.19
C VAL A 74 -0.31 -22.20 10.68
N GLU A 75 -1.05 -22.67 11.68
CA GLU A 75 -2.19 -21.98 12.27
C GLU A 75 -1.84 -20.70 13.04
N LYS A 76 -0.56 -20.46 13.33
CA LYS A 76 -0.08 -19.27 14.05
C LYS A 76 0.67 -18.29 13.16
N ARG A 77 1.12 -18.70 11.97
CA ARG A 77 2.03 -17.91 11.13
C ARG A 77 1.53 -16.49 10.87
N PHE A 78 0.26 -16.35 10.54
CA PHE A 78 -0.37 -15.07 10.22
C PHE A 78 -0.68 -14.19 11.45
N THR A 79 -0.48 -14.70 12.66
CA THR A 79 -0.75 -13.98 13.92
C THR A 79 0.49 -13.88 14.81
N ASP A 80 1.63 -14.41 14.36
CA ASP A 80 2.88 -14.39 15.10
C ASP A 80 3.58 -13.06 14.84
N PRO A 81 3.70 -12.18 15.86
CA PRO A 81 4.30 -10.86 15.67
C PRO A 81 5.77 -10.93 15.31
N THR A 82 6.44 -12.07 15.53
CA THR A 82 7.83 -12.22 15.11
C THR A 82 7.95 -12.35 13.60
N LEU A 83 6.90 -12.81 12.91
CA LEU A 83 6.89 -13.01 11.46
C LEU A 83 6.43 -11.77 10.68
N GLU A 84 5.95 -10.73 11.37
CA GLU A 84 5.61 -9.47 10.75
C GLU A 84 6.84 -8.85 10.07
N THR A 85 6.65 -8.44 8.82
CA THR A 85 7.63 -7.70 8.03
C THR A 85 7.03 -6.38 7.63
N PRO A 86 7.85 -5.34 7.39
CA PRO A 86 7.38 -4.18 6.65
C PRO A 86 6.86 -4.62 5.27
N TRP A 87 6.03 -3.78 4.66
CA TRP A 87 5.54 -4.03 3.31
C TRP A 87 6.69 -4.10 2.31
N ASP A 88 6.75 -5.17 1.52
CA ASP A 88 7.52 -5.14 0.28
C ASP A 88 6.69 -4.50 -0.84
N PHE A 89 7.37 -4.07 -1.90
CA PHE A 89 6.76 -3.34 -3.01
C PHE A 89 5.71 -4.17 -3.74
N GLN A 90 6.01 -5.45 -4.01
CA GLN A 90 5.15 -6.33 -4.78
C GLN A 90 3.86 -6.65 -4.02
N SER A 91 3.97 -6.93 -2.72
CA SER A 91 2.81 -7.14 -1.85
C SER A 91 1.88 -5.94 -1.83
N MET A 92 2.41 -4.70 -1.86
CA MET A 92 1.57 -3.50 -1.94
C MET A 92 0.76 -3.48 -3.26
N ILE A 93 1.40 -3.72 -4.40
CA ILE A 93 0.73 -3.75 -5.71
C ILE A 93 -0.29 -4.88 -5.79
N ASP A 94 0.06 -6.09 -5.34
CA ASP A 94 -0.83 -7.24 -5.30
C ASP A 94 -2.07 -7.00 -4.41
N ALA A 95 -1.89 -6.33 -3.27
CA ALA A 95 -3.00 -5.94 -2.40
C ALA A 95 -3.92 -4.89 -3.04
N PHE A 96 -3.39 -3.97 -3.87
CA PHE A 96 -4.22 -3.07 -4.68
C PHE A 96 -5.01 -3.84 -5.75
N HIS A 97 -4.42 -4.85 -6.37
CA HIS A 97 -5.11 -5.70 -7.34
C HIS A 97 -6.24 -6.51 -6.69
N ASN A 98 -5.94 -7.26 -5.63
CA ASN A 98 -6.86 -8.24 -5.04
C ASN A 98 -7.96 -7.65 -4.15
N GLY A 99 -7.82 -6.40 -3.71
CA GLY A 99 -8.81 -5.77 -2.83
C GLY A 99 -10.19 -5.59 -3.49
N GLU A 100 -11.27 -5.89 -2.77
CA GLU A 100 -12.65 -5.72 -3.24
C GLU A 100 -13.17 -4.30 -2.98
N TYR A 101 -12.55 -3.32 -3.64
CA TYR A 101 -12.92 -1.92 -3.58
C TYR A 101 -12.63 -1.21 -4.91
N ASN A 102 -13.36 -0.13 -5.20
CA ASN A 102 -12.99 0.79 -6.27
C ASN A 102 -12.09 1.90 -5.71
N LEU A 103 -10.96 2.16 -6.36
CA LEU A 103 -10.20 3.39 -6.13
C LEU A 103 -10.94 4.55 -6.80
N LEU A 104 -11.05 5.69 -6.13
CA LEU A 104 -11.80 6.83 -6.66
C LEU A 104 -10.88 7.98 -7.04
N ARG A 105 -10.20 8.58 -6.06
CA ARG A 105 -9.35 9.76 -6.27
C ARG A 105 -8.49 10.07 -5.04
N VAL A 106 -7.44 10.87 -5.25
CA VAL A 106 -6.77 11.60 -4.17
C VAL A 106 -7.44 12.96 -4.00
N ILE A 107 -7.73 13.35 -2.77
CA ILE A 107 -8.21 14.69 -2.43
C ILE A 107 -7.11 15.43 -1.68
N ARG A 108 -6.71 16.59 -2.18
CA ARG A 108 -5.85 17.52 -1.43
C ARG A 108 -6.70 18.43 -0.57
N THR A 109 -6.52 18.37 0.76
CA THR A 109 -7.26 19.21 1.71
C THR A 109 -6.46 20.42 2.18
N SER A 110 -5.12 20.35 2.12
CA SER A 110 -4.22 21.49 2.35
C SER A 110 -2.92 21.32 1.58
N GLU A 111 -1.90 22.15 1.86
CA GLU A 111 -0.58 21.99 1.25
C GLU A 111 0.04 20.61 1.55
N LYS A 112 -0.14 20.09 2.77
CA LYS A 112 0.47 18.84 3.24
C LYS A 112 -0.52 17.72 3.53
N THR A 113 -1.81 18.03 3.66
CA THR A 113 -2.82 17.03 4.02
C THR A 113 -3.67 16.63 2.83
N GLY A 114 -4.07 15.36 2.81
CA GLY A 114 -4.94 14.82 1.78
C GLY A 114 -5.69 13.58 2.26
N ALA A 115 -6.44 12.98 1.33
CA ALA A 115 -7.15 11.73 1.55
C ALA A 115 -7.19 10.88 0.28
N LEU A 116 -6.86 9.60 0.41
CA LEU A 116 -7.13 8.59 -0.62
C LEU A 116 -8.61 8.19 -0.48
N ARG A 117 -9.40 8.32 -1.55
CA ARG A 117 -10.82 7.95 -1.58
C ARG A 117 -11.02 6.65 -2.31
N PHE A 118 -11.80 5.77 -1.71
CA PHE A 118 -12.15 4.46 -2.26
C PHE A 118 -13.57 4.07 -1.85
N GLU A 119 -14.09 3.02 -2.46
CA GLU A 119 -15.42 2.48 -2.18
C GLU A 119 -15.32 0.97 -1.99
N ALA A 120 -15.57 0.48 -0.79
CA ALA A 120 -15.62 -0.96 -0.52
C ALA A 120 -16.85 -1.59 -1.20
N LEU A 121 -16.63 -2.70 -1.90
CA LEU A 121 -17.68 -3.43 -2.62
C LEU A 121 -18.27 -4.58 -1.79
N ALA A 122 -17.49 -5.12 -0.84
CA ALA A 122 -17.92 -6.13 0.10
C ALA A 122 -17.15 -6.04 1.42
N TYR A 123 -17.49 -6.90 2.39
CA TYR A 123 -16.70 -7.07 3.60
C TYR A 123 -16.42 -8.56 3.83
N PRO A 124 -15.16 -8.97 4.06
CA PRO A 124 -13.95 -8.13 4.08
C PRO A 124 -13.50 -7.70 2.67
N TYR A 125 -13.07 -6.44 2.50
CA TYR A 125 -12.58 -5.92 1.21
C TYR A 125 -11.06 -6.02 1.01
N GLY A 126 -10.32 -6.55 1.99
CA GLY A 126 -8.84 -6.61 1.96
C GLY A 126 -8.14 -5.55 2.82
N GLY A 127 -8.87 -4.56 3.36
CA GLY A 127 -8.33 -3.54 4.27
C GLY A 127 -7.55 -2.42 3.57
N THR A 128 -6.98 -1.52 4.37
CA THR A 128 -6.33 -0.27 3.93
C THR A 128 -4.80 -0.32 3.97
N GLY A 129 -4.20 -1.46 4.37
CA GLY A 129 -2.75 -1.55 4.59
C GLY A 129 -1.90 -1.19 3.36
N CYS A 130 -2.32 -1.53 2.14
CA CYS A 130 -1.61 -1.12 0.93
C CYS A 130 -1.68 0.40 0.66
N MET A 131 -2.79 1.05 1.06
CA MET A 131 -2.94 2.51 0.99
C MET A 131 -2.03 3.20 2.01
N HIS A 132 -1.81 2.58 3.17
CA HIS A 132 -0.84 3.06 4.16
C HIS A 132 0.57 2.97 3.61
N ALA A 133 0.96 1.80 3.08
CA ALA A 133 2.28 1.60 2.48
C ALA A 133 2.56 2.62 1.37
N LEU A 134 1.58 2.91 0.52
CA LEU A 134 1.69 3.94 -0.52
C LEU A 134 1.90 5.35 0.05
N VAL A 135 1.19 5.72 1.11
CA VAL A 135 1.38 7.04 1.77
C VAL A 135 2.76 7.11 2.43
N GLU A 136 3.14 6.06 3.15
CA GLU A 136 4.38 5.98 3.93
C GLU A 136 5.61 5.99 3.03
N CYS A 137 5.57 5.34 1.86
CA CYS A 137 6.69 5.35 0.92
C CYS A 137 6.97 6.75 0.34
N PHE A 138 6.00 7.67 0.36
CA PHE A 138 6.21 9.08 -0.01
C PHE A 138 6.53 9.99 1.19
N GLY A 139 6.94 9.42 2.32
CA GLY A 139 7.27 10.15 3.54
C GLY A 139 6.03 10.71 4.26
N GLY A 140 4.87 10.12 4.01
CA GLY A 140 3.62 10.48 4.65
C GLY A 140 3.34 9.68 5.92
N ILE A 141 2.39 10.17 6.70
CA ILE A 141 1.76 9.43 7.80
C ILE A 141 0.25 9.39 7.58
N VAL A 142 -0.35 8.25 7.88
CA VAL A 142 -1.82 8.15 7.96
C VAL A 142 -2.28 8.77 9.28
N THR A 143 -3.27 9.65 9.18
CA THR A 143 -3.79 10.47 10.30
C THR A 143 -5.18 10.04 10.74
N GLY A 144 -5.86 9.21 9.94
CA GLY A 144 -7.15 8.62 10.30
C GLY A 144 -7.84 8.00 9.11
N GLU A 145 -8.76 7.09 9.37
CA GLU A 145 -9.49 6.33 8.36
C GLU A 145 -10.98 6.44 8.59
N ASN A 146 -11.74 6.33 7.51
CA ASN A 146 -13.18 6.14 7.56
C ASN A 146 -13.55 5.06 6.55
N ASP A 147 -13.74 3.83 7.02
CA ASP A 147 -13.99 2.64 6.20
C ASP A 147 -15.37 2.00 6.44
N THR A 148 -16.32 2.80 6.94
CA THR A 148 -17.71 2.41 7.22
C THR A 148 -18.56 2.13 5.99
#